data_AF-A0A1Y4UE86-F1
#
_entry.id   AF-A0A1Y4UE86-F1
#
_cell.length_a   1.000
_cell.length_b   1.000
_cell.length_c   1.000
_cell.angle_alpha   90.00
_cell.angle_beta   90.00
_cell.angle_gamma   90.00
#
_symmetry.space_group_name_H-M   'P 1'
#
loop_
_entity.id
_entity.type
_entity.pdbx_description
1 polymer ?
#
loop_
_entity_poly.entity_id
_entity_poly.type
_entity_poly.pdbx_seq_one_letter_code
_entity_poly.pdbx_strand_id
1 'polypeptide(L)'
;MKAHTHQDARTWNPLETDQAHQSAVSWQTEGQPSLVMTREQITEYISALPERGCVPGSVKKYKHDLLRFYQFLPEGKQITESTLKDWRADLLEQGYAPRTVNASVSVANSFLSWLGRRELQLTGQLEVDDVQPELTRNEYLRLLSAARHLGKERTYLLVKTFTVLGLNVQELPCLTVEAIREGRIPAQPGRAQCPAVIPSCLQKELLDYARQERTTSGPIFVTRTGKPINRTAVTACVQNLAPTARVAPEKCNPRCLRKLYLSTVAQLEASVRILLEQSHERLLEQEQLLVGWNV
;
A
#
# COMPACT_ATOMS: atom_id res chain seq x y z
N MET A 1 20.28 -64.79 27.75
CA MET A 1 21.18 -65.96 27.66
C MET A 1 21.59 -66.13 26.20
N LYS A 2 22.92 -66.16 25.95
CA LYS A 2 23.69 -66.91 24.94
C LYS A 2 23.08 -67.17 23.55
N ALA A 3 23.78 -67.05 22.44
CA ALA A 3 25.15 -66.64 22.14
C ALA A 3 25.23 -66.47 20.61
N HIS A 4 26.26 -65.74 20.17
CA HIS A 4 26.83 -65.84 18.83
C HIS A 4 27.25 -67.31 18.59
N THR A 5 27.48 -67.82 17.37
CA THR A 5 28.62 -67.44 16.51
C THR A 5 28.62 -68.29 15.23
N HIS A 6 29.19 -67.71 14.17
CA HIS A 6 30.05 -68.35 13.15
C HIS A 6 29.44 -69.35 12.15
N GLN A 7 29.89 -69.45 10.89
CA GLN A 7 30.80 -68.73 10.00
C GLN A 7 30.75 -69.57 8.72
N ASP A 8 30.77 -68.99 7.53
CA ASP A 8 31.43 -69.68 6.42
C ASP A 8 32.03 -68.67 5.46
N ALA A 9 33.35 -68.78 5.36
CA ALA A 9 34.23 -67.96 4.58
C ALA A 9 34.54 -68.65 3.26
N ARG A 10 34.49 -67.92 2.15
CA ARG A 10 35.23 -68.26 0.93
C ARG A 10 35.96 -67.05 0.40
N THR A 11 37.24 -67.00 0.80
CA THR A 11 38.42 -66.69 -0.01
C THR A 11 38.38 -65.44 -0.90
N TRP A 12 38.97 -64.37 -0.37
CA TRP A 12 39.52 -63.23 -1.11
C TRP A 12 40.97 -63.56 -1.51
N ASN A 13 41.33 -63.39 -2.78
CA ASN A 13 42.72 -63.38 -3.24
C ASN A 13 43.03 -61.99 -3.82
N PRO A 14 44.09 -61.29 -3.37
CA PRO A 14 44.41 -59.95 -3.85
C PRO A 14 45.48 -59.98 -4.95
N LEU A 15 45.48 -58.92 -5.77
CA LEU A 15 46.48 -58.51 -6.77
C LEU A 15 46.36 -59.18 -8.15
N GLU A 16 45.73 -58.46 -9.07
CA GLU A 16 46.31 -58.19 -10.38
C GLU A 16 45.76 -56.87 -10.92
N THR A 17 46.67 -55.92 -11.08
CA THR A 17 46.58 -54.66 -11.81
C THR A 17 46.15 -54.88 -13.25
N ASP A 18 45.22 -54.08 -13.78
CA ASP A 18 45.58 -53.25 -14.94
C ASP A 18 44.65 -52.05 -15.14
N GLN A 19 45.27 -50.97 -15.58
CA GLN A 19 44.68 -49.70 -15.97
C GLN A 19 43.80 -49.87 -17.22
N ALA A 20 42.70 -49.13 -17.33
CA ALA A 20 42.37 -48.37 -18.54
C ALA A 20 40.99 -47.71 -18.48
N HIS A 21 41.00 -46.41 -18.81
CA HIS A 21 39.91 -45.62 -19.39
C HIS A 21 38.73 -45.21 -18.49
N GLN A 22 39.00 -44.09 -17.82
CA GLN A 22 38.16 -42.90 -17.82
C GLN A 22 37.14 -42.86 -18.98
N SER A 23 35.86 -42.79 -18.62
CA SER A 23 34.84 -42.10 -19.40
C SER A 23 33.95 -41.41 -18.39
N ALA A 24 34.41 -40.23 -17.94
CA ALA A 24 33.58 -39.30 -17.19
C ALA A 24 32.46 -38.85 -18.12
N VAL A 25 31.26 -39.37 -17.88
CA VAL A 25 30.03 -38.82 -18.44
C VAL A 25 29.91 -37.40 -17.89
N SER A 26 30.27 -36.44 -18.73
CA SER A 26 30.04 -35.03 -18.52
C SER A 26 28.53 -34.81 -18.48
N TRP A 27 27.95 -34.71 -17.29
CA TRP A 27 26.66 -34.07 -17.13
C TRP A 27 26.87 -32.60 -17.51
N GLN A 28 26.58 -32.28 -18.77
CA GLN A 28 26.40 -30.92 -19.23
C GLN A 28 25.31 -30.32 -18.34
N THR A 29 25.70 -29.41 -17.45
CA THR A 29 24.77 -28.56 -16.73
C THR A 29 24.05 -27.73 -17.79
N GLU A 30 22.80 -28.09 -18.10
CA GLU A 30 21.90 -27.24 -18.87
C GLU A 30 21.95 -25.83 -18.27
N GLY A 31 22.31 -24.85 -19.09
CA GLY A 31 22.56 -23.49 -18.65
C GLY A 31 21.35 -22.95 -17.90
N GLN A 32 21.53 -22.68 -16.61
CA GLN A 32 20.58 -21.91 -15.82
C GLN A 32 20.13 -20.69 -16.64
N PRO A 33 18.81 -20.42 -16.75
CA PRO A 33 18.33 -19.29 -17.52
C PRO A 33 18.94 -18.02 -16.94
N SER A 34 19.93 -17.48 -17.65
CA SER A 34 20.62 -16.25 -17.23
C SER A 34 20.12 -15.10 -18.10
N LEU A 35 19.92 -13.94 -17.49
CA LEU A 35 19.57 -12.70 -18.17
C LEU A 35 20.59 -11.64 -17.77
N VAL A 36 21.24 -11.00 -18.74
CA VAL A 36 22.06 -9.82 -18.45
C VAL A 36 21.17 -8.59 -18.45
N MET A 37 21.08 -7.92 -17.31
CA MET A 37 20.33 -6.67 -17.16
C MET A 37 21.18 -5.49 -17.64
N THR A 38 20.62 -4.60 -18.48
CA THR A 38 21.31 -3.39 -18.96
C THR A 38 20.62 -2.11 -18.48
N ARG A 39 21.34 -0.98 -18.50
CA ARG A 39 20.78 0.34 -18.13
C ARG A 39 19.83 0.88 -19.20
N GLU A 40 20.05 0.48 -20.43
CA GLU A 40 19.22 0.81 -21.59
C GLU A 40 17.84 0.17 -21.43
N GLN A 41 17.79 -1.13 -21.08
CA GLN A 41 16.53 -1.83 -20.78
C GLN A 41 15.76 -1.17 -19.64
N ILE A 42 16.44 -0.73 -18.58
CA ILE A 42 15.80 0.03 -17.49
C ILE A 42 15.18 1.32 -18.06
N THR A 43 15.91 2.05 -18.89
CA THR A 43 15.47 3.33 -19.46
C THR A 43 14.27 3.15 -20.40
N GLU A 44 14.30 2.13 -21.25
CA GLU A 44 13.20 1.75 -22.14
C GLU A 44 11.96 1.36 -21.32
N TYR A 45 12.11 0.48 -20.33
CA TYR A 45 11.01 0.08 -19.47
C TYR A 45 10.36 1.27 -18.76
N ILE A 46 11.17 2.15 -18.17
CA ILE A 46 10.69 3.35 -17.47
C ILE A 46 9.97 4.31 -18.42
N SER A 47 10.41 4.40 -19.68
CA SER A 47 9.77 5.23 -20.71
C SER A 47 8.45 4.64 -21.21
N ALA A 48 8.30 3.33 -21.18
CA ALA A 48 7.07 2.62 -21.55
C ALA A 48 6.00 2.59 -20.43
N LEU A 49 6.34 2.94 -19.18
CA LEU A 49 5.39 2.92 -18.05
C LEU A 49 4.21 3.91 -18.17
N PRO A 50 4.38 5.16 -18.63
CA PRO A 50 3.27 6.11 -18.76
C PRO A 50 2.19 5.64 -19.74
N GLU A 51 2.57 5.01 -20.85
CA GLU A 51 1.66 4.45 -21.86
C GLU A 51 0.80 3.30 -21.30
N ARG A 52 1.27 2.67 -20.22
CA ARG A 52 0.57 1.62 -19.46
C ARG A 52 -0.27 2.16 -18.30
N GLY A 53 -0.48 3.48 -18.21
CA GLY A 53 -1.32 4.11 -17.19
C GLY A 53 -0.66 4.28 -15.82
N CYS A 54 0.67 4.15 -15.71
CA CYS A 54 1.36 4.37 -14.44
C CYS A 54 1.50 5.86 -14.09
N VAL A 55 1.13 6.23 -12.86
CA VAL A 55 1.26 7.61 -12.38
C VAL A 55 2.72 8.06 -12.23
N PRO A 56 3.07 9.33 -12.46
CA PRO A 56 4.46 9.82 -12.48
C PRO A 56 5.27 9.56 -11.19
N GLY A 57 4.58 9.56 -10.04
CA GLY A 57 5.21 9.25 -8.74
C GLY A 57 5.69 7.80 -8.63
N SER A 58 5.00 6.87 -9.30
CA SER A 58 5.42 5.49 -9.40
C SER A 58 6.66 5.40 -10.30
N VAL A 59 6.69 6.05 -11.46
CA VAL A 59 7.80 5.97 -12.42
C VAL A 59 9.18 6.29 -11.78
N LYS A 60 9.27 7.35 -10.97
CA LYS A 60 10.52 7.69 -10.27
C LYS A 60 10.95 6.59 -9.29
N LYS A 61 9.99 6.01 -8.56
CA LYS A 61 10.25 4.91 -7.64
C LYS A 61 10.72 3.66 -8.39
N TYR A 62 10.03 3.29 -9.48
CA TYR A 62 10.43 2.16 -10.32
C TYR A 62 11.88 2.32 -10.80
N LYS A 63 12.25 3.51 -11.29
CA LYS A 63 13.62 3.78 -11.72
C LYS A 63 14.63 3.61 -10.58
N HIS A 64 14.32 4.15 -9.40
CA HIS A 64 15.19 4.04 -8.22
C HIS A 64 15.37 2.58 -7.78
N ASP A 65 14.28 1.83 -7.65
CA ASP A 65 14.30 0.42 -7.23
C ASP A 65 15.04 -0.45 -8.25
N LEU A 66 14.87 -0.23 -9.57
CA LEU A 66 15.60 -0.95 -10.61
C LEU A 66 17.09 -0.60 -10.65
N LEU A 67 17.47 0.67 -10.44
CA LEU A 67 18.88 1.05 -10.37
C LEU A 67 19.55 0.45 -9.14
N ARG A 68 18.84 0.37 -8.00
CA ARG A 68 19.33 -0.33 -6.82
C ARG A 68 19.50 -1.83 -7.07
N PHE A 69 18.52 -2.46 -7.72
CA PHE A 69 18.63 -3.87 -8.12
C PHE A 69 19.84 -4.07 -9.05
N TYR A 70 20.03 -3.22 -10.05
CA TYR A 70 21.19 -3.25 -10.94
C TYR A 70 22.53 -3.11 -10.20
N GLN A 71 22.58 -2.30 -9.14
CA GLN A 71 23.77 -2.14 -8.29
C GLN A 71 24.06 -3.38 -7.46
N PHE A 72 23.03 -4.08 -6.97
CA PHE A 72 23.17 -5.34 -6.24
C PHE A 72 23.72 -6.48 -7.10
N LEU A 73 23.40 -6.51 -8.40
CA LEU A 73 23.87 -7.57 -9.30
C LEU A 73 25.41 -7.63 -9.40
N PRO A 74 26.00 -8.83 -9.60
CA PRO A 74 27.44 -9.01 -9.80
C PRO A 74 27.95 -8.22 -11.03
N GLU A 75 29.27 -8.14 -11.23
CA GLU A 75 29.87 -7.34 -12.31
C GLU A 75 29.28 -7.65 -13.69
N GLY A 76 29.01 -8.93 -13.99
CA GLY A 76 28.39 -9.36 -15.25
C GLY A 76 26.89 -9.06 -15.39
N LYS A 77 26.26 -8.47 -14.37
CA LYS A 77 24.83 -8.09 -14.32
C LYS A 77 23.87 -9.23 -14.66
N GLN A 78 24.28 -10.45 -14.34
CA GLN A 78 23.50 -11.66 -14.56
C GLN A 78 22.42 -11.81 -13.50
N ILE A 79 21.22 -12.14 -13.95
CA ILE A 79 20.06 -12.51 -13.15
C ILE A 79 19.80 -14.00 -13.37
N THR A 80 19.71 -14.71 -12.27
CA THR A 80 19.36 -16.14 -12.15
C THR A 80 18.07 -16.29 -11.33
N GLU A 81 17.54 -17.52 -11.23
CA GLU A 81 16.35 -17.82 -10.44
C GLU A 81 16.48 -17.46 -8.95
N SER A 82 17.70 -17.50 -8.38
CA SER A 82 17.93 -17.14 -6.98
C SER A 82 18.09 -15.63 -6.75
N THR A 83 18.43 -14.87 -7.80
CA THR A 83 18.91 -13.49 -7.66
C THR A 83 17.93 -12.58 -6.92
N LEU A 84 16.62 -12.71 -7.19
CA LEU A 84 15.60 -11.93 -6.49
C LEU A 84 15.40 -12.35 -5.04
N LYS A 85 15.60 -13.64 -4.72
CA LYS A 85 15.56 -14.14 -3.34
C LYS A 85 16.75 -13.61 -2.56
N ASP A 86 17.93 -13.58 -3.17
CA ASP A 86 19.17 -13.07 -2.59
C ASP A 86 19.06 -11.56 -2.39
N TRP A 87 18.55 -10.82 -3.38
CA TRP A 87 18.30 -9.38 -3.24
C TRP A 87 17.28 -9.06 -2.15
N ARG A 88 16.21 -9.87 -2.03
CA ARG A 88 15.23 -9.73 -0.96
C ARG A 88 15.88 -9.89 0.42
N ALA A 89 16.79 -10.85 0.58
CA ALA A 89 17.52 -11.07 1.82
C ALA A 89 18.49 -9.90 2.14
N ASP A 90 19.24 -9.44 1.15
CA ASP A 90 20.13 -8.27 1.26
C ASP A 90 19.37 -7.00 1.69
N LEU A 91 18.19 -6.73 1.11
CA LEU A 91 17.36 -5.61 1.54
C LEU A 91 16.89 -5.74 3.00
N LEU A 92 16.60 -6.96 3.47
CA LEU A 92 16.25 -7.17 4.88
C LEU A 92 17.44 -6.96 5.81
N GLU A 93 18.63 -7.44 5.41
CA GLU A 93 19.88 -7.25 6.16
C GLU A 93 20.28 -5.77 6.26
N GLN A 94 20.02 -4.99 5.22
CA GLN A 94 20.16 -3.53 5.22
C GLN A 94 19.11 -2.80 6.08
N GLY A 95 18.17 -3.53 6.71
CA GLY A 95 17.18 -2.98 7.63
C GLY A 95 15.95 -2.37 6.96
N TYR A 96 15.69 -2.64 5.67
CA TYR A 96 14.45 -2.18 5.05
C TYR A 96 13.24 -2.94 5.60
N ALA A 97 12.16 -2.21 5.88
CA ALA A 97 10.91 -2.80 6.34
C ALA A 97 10.35 -3.80 5.29
N PRO A 98 9.74 -4.93 5.70
CA PRO A 98 9.20 -5.95 4.79
C PRO A 98 8.28 -5.39 3.68
N ARG A 99 7.50 -4.36 3.99
CA ARG A 99 6.65 -3.67 3.00
C ARG A 99 7.45 -2.99 1.89
N THR A 100 8.56 -2.34 2.25
CA THR A 100 9.46 -1.68 1.30
C THR A 100 10.12 -2.73 0.42
N VAL A 101 10.60 -3.82 1.04
CA VAL A 101 11.21 -4.95 0.33
C VAL A 101 10.24 -5.55 -0.68
N ASN A 102 9.02 -5.89 -0.28
CA ASN A 102 7.99 -6.42 -1.17
C ASN A 102 7.70 -5.47 -2.35
N ALA A 103 7.70 -4.15 -2.10
CA ALA A 103 7.47 -3.17 -3.15
C ALA A 103 8.64 -3.10 -4.14
N SER A 104 9.89 -3.13 -3.67
CA SER A 104 11.08 -3.14 -4.54
C SER A 104 11.18 -4.45 -5.34
N VAL A 105 10.89 -5.61 -4.73
CA VAL A 105 10.81 -6.91 -5.42
C VAL A 105 9.70 -6.92 -6.48
N SER A 106 8.54 -6.34 -6.17
CA SER A 106 7.43 -6.21 -7.14
C SER A 106 7.81 -5.39 -8.37
N VAL A 107 8.57 -4.30 -8.18
CA VAL A 107 9.15 -3.51 -9.28
C VAL A 107 10.03 -4.36 -10.18
N ALA A 108 10.95 -5.15 -9.60
CA ALA A 108 11.84 -6.02 -10.35
C ALA A 108 11.09 -7.15 -11.06
N ASN A 109 10.10 -7.78 -10.41
CA ASN A 109 9.22 -8.78 -11.03
C ASN A 109 8.47 -8.19 -12.24
N SER A 110 7.93 -6.96 -12.13
CA SER A 110 7.25 -6.28 -13.23
C SER A 110 8.19 -6.00 -14.41
N PHE A 111 9.43 -5.60 -14.13
CA PHE A 111 10.47 -5.42 -15.14
C PHE A 111 10.83 -6.73 -15.86
N LEU A 112 11.02 -7.82 -15.12
CA LEU A 112 11.28 -9.14 -15.70
C LEU A 112 10.10 -9.65 -16.53
N SER A 113 8.86 -9.39 -16.10
CA SER A 113 7.68 -9.68 -16.90
C SER A 113 7.66 -8.91 -18.21
N TRP A 114 8.12 -7.66 -18.21
CA TRP A 114 8.20 -6.84 -19.43
C TRP A 114 9.24 -7.39 -20.41
N LEU A 115 10.35 -7.93 -19.90
CA LEU A 115 11.36 -8.65 -20.69
C LEU A 115 10.90 -10.06 -21.12
N GLY A 116 9.72 -10.50 -20.72
CA GLY A 116 9.20 -11.84 -21.02
C GLY A 116 9.84 -12.97 -20.21
N ARG A 117 10.60 -12.66 -19.15
CA ARG A 117 11.36 -13.62 -18.33
C ARG A 117 10.63 -13.92 -17.03
N ARG A 118 9.49 -14.61 -17.11
CA ARG A 118 8.64 -14.92 -15.95
C ARG A 118 9.26 -15.95 -15.01
N GLU A 119 10.06 -16.86 -15.54
CA GLU A 119 10.80 -17.88 -14.81
C GLU A 119 11.82 -17.29 -13.81
N LEU A 120 12.25 -16.04 -14.04
CA LEU A 120 13.16 -15.33 -13.13
C LEU A 120 12.44 -14.56 -12.02
N GLN A 121 11.11 -14.59 -11.98
CA GLN A 121 10.35 -13.85 -10.98
C GLN A 121 10.35 -14.57 -9.63
N LEU A 122 10.35 -13.77 -8.56
CA LEU A 122 10.16 -14.30 -7.21
C LEU A 122 8.67 -14.35 -6.86
N THR A 123 8.14 -15.54 -6.63
CA THR A 123 6.81 -15.76 -6.09
C THR A 123 6.81 -15.68 -4.56
N GLY A 124 5.73 -15.14 -3.99
CA GLY A 124 5.57 -15.00 -2.55
C GLY A 124 6.09 -13.66 -2.02
N GLN A 125 5.32 -13.06 -1.11
CA GLN A 125 5.65 -11.81 -0.45
C GLN A 125 6.00 -12.09 1.01
N LEU A 126 6.84 -11.24 1.60
CA LEU A 126 7.07 -11.26 3.04
C LEU A 126 5.76 -10.89 3.75
N GLU A 127 5.47 -11.56 4.86
CA GLU A 127 4.37 -11.16 5.74
C GLU A 127 4.62 -9.74 6.26
N VAL A 128 3.60 -8.91 6.19
CA VAL A 128 3.65 -7.52 6.67
C VAL A 128 2.53 -7.34 7.68
N ASP A 129 2.90 -7.04 8.91
CA ASP A 129 1.95 -6.61 9.92
C ASP A 129 1.48 -5.17 9.55
N ASP A 130 0.34 -5.08 8.85
CA ASP A 130 -0.28 -3.81 8.42
C ASP A 130 -1.44 -3.41 9.34
N VAL A 131 -1.34 -3.72 10.65
CA VAL A 131 -2.28 -3.21 11.63
C VAL A 131 -2.11 -1.70 11.73
N GLN A 132 -2.93 -1.01 10.96
CA GLN A 132 -2.99 0.44 10.99
C GLN A 132 -3.57 0.90 12.34
N PRO A 133 -2.84 1.74 13.10
CA PRO A 133 -3.31 2.28 14.37
C PRO A 133 -4.69 2.94 14.22
N GLU A 134 -5.54 2.74 15.24
CA GLU A 134 -6.89 3.28 15.25
C GLU A 134 -6.98 4.58 16.04
N LEU A 135 -7.51 5.60 15.39
CA LEU A 135 -7.84 6.87 16.00
C LEU A 135 -9.29 6.81 16.49
N THR A 136 -9.50 7.02 17.78
CA THR A 136 -10.84 7.09 18.38
C THR A 136 -11.49 8.45 18.11
N ARG A 137 -12.82 8.51 18.28
CA ARG A 137 -13.57 9.77 18.17
C ARG A 137 -13.10 10.83 19.17
N ASN A 138 -12.75 10.42 20.39
CA ASN A 138 -12.22 11.33 21.42
C ASN A 138 -10.83 11.87 21.03
N GLU A 139 -9.92 11.02 20.56
CA GLU A 139 -8.60 11.44 20.06
C GLU A 139 -8.73 12.44 18.90
N TYR A 140 -9.65 12.22 17.97
CA TYR A 140 -9.97 13.17 16.91
C TYR A 140 -10.42 14.54 17.46
N LEU A 141 -11.33 14.57 18.42
CA LEU A 141 -11.78 15.83 19.04
C LEU A 141 -10.65 16.56 19.76
N ARG A 142 -9.75 15.82 20.43
CA ARG A 142 -8.54 16.40 21.04
C ARG A 142 -7.59 16.98 19.99
N LEU A 143 -7.43 16.35 18.82
CA LEU A 143 -6.66 16.92 17.71
C LEU A 143 -7.25 18.25 17.22
N LEU A 144 -8.58 18.32 17.05
CA LEU A 144 -9.24 19.56 16.68
C LEU A 144 -9.07 20.65 17.75
N SER A 145 -9.24 20.29 19.02
CA SER A 145 -9.06 21.21 20.15
C SER A 145 -7.62 21.73 20.22
N ALA A 146 -6.63 20.86 20.05
CA ALA A 146 -5.22 21.22 20.03
C ALA A 146 -4.90 22.18 18.87
N ALA A 147 -5.42 21.92 17.67
CA ALA A 147 -5.23 22.79 16.52
C ALA A 147 -5.82 24.20 16.76
N ARG A 148 -7.01 24.28 17.36
CA ARG A 148 -7.63 25.56 17.74
C ARG A 148 -6.82 26.30 18.81
N HIS A 149 -6.40 25.60 19.86
CA HIS A 149 -5.61 26.19 20.94
C HIS A 149 -4.27 26.76 20.45
N LEU A 150 -3.64 26.10 19.47
CA LEU A 150 -2.39 26.54 18.87
C LEU A 150 -2.57 27.57 17.73
N GLY A 151 -3.80 28.01 17.42
CA GLY A 151 -4.07 28.91 16.30
C GLY A 151 -3.76 28.32 14.92
N LYS A 152 -3.68 26.98 14.80
CA LYS A 152 -3.33 26.27 13.56
C LYS A 152 -4.57 25.95 12.72
N GLU A 153 -5.29 26.98 12.27
CA GLU A 153 -6.55 26.86 11.55
C GLU A 153 -6.47 25.94 10.32
N ARG A 154 -5.45 26.11 9.47
CA ARG A 154 -5.22 25.23 8.32
C ARG A 154 -5.13 23.75 8.74
N THR A 155 -4.44 23.46 9.84
CA THR A 155 -4.28 22.08 10.32
C THR A 155 -5.59 21.55 10.90
N TYR A 156 -6.34 22.38 11.62
CA TYR A 156 -7.69 22.07 12.09
C TYR A 156 -8.60 21.65 10.92
N LEU A 157 -8.61 22.42 9.82
CA LEU A 157 -9.41 22.11 8.64
C LEU A 157 -8.93 20.86 7.90
N LEU A 158 -7.62 20.60 7.83
CA LEU A 158 -7.09 19.35 7.28
C LEU A 158 -7.61 18.14 8.07
N VAL A 159 -7.48 18.16 9.40
CA VAL A 159 -7.95 17.09 10.29
C VAL A 159 -9.45 16.85 10.13
N LYS A 160 -10.24 17.93 10.11
CA LYS A 160 -11.69 17.88 9.95
C LYS A 160 -12.09 17.35 8.57
N THR A 161 -11.44 17.82 7.50
CA THR A 161 -11.70 17.40 6.11
C THR A 161 -11.53 15.90 5.93
N PHE A 162 -10.41 15.31 6.36
CA PHE A 162 -10.19 13.87 6.22
C PHE A 162 -11.19 13.02 7.01
N THR A 163 -11.59 13.49 8.19
CA THR A 163 -12.51 12.77 9.08
C THR A 163 -13.98 12.90 8.65
N VAL A 164 -14.33 13.96 7.93
CA VAL A 164 -15.71 14.23 7.48
C VAL A 164 -15.96 13.73 6.06
N LEU A 165 -14.98 13.85 5.17
CA LEU A 165 -15.14 13.52 3.75
C LEU A 165 -14.48 12.17 3.35
N GLY A 166 -13.68 11.57 4.23
CA GLY A 166 -13.03 10.29 3.94
C GLY A 166 -11.98 10.31 2.83
N LEU A 167 -11.50 11.50 2.43
CA LEU A 167 -10.61 11.66 1.29
C LEU A 167 -9.29 10.90 1.47
N ASN A 168 -8.78 10.34 0.39
CA ASN A 168 -7.36 9.99 0.29
C ASN A 168 -6.55 11.29 0.28
N VAL A 169 -5.35 11.28 0.83
CA VAL A 169 -4.44 12.45 0.74
C VAL A 169 -4.17 12.85 -0.72
N GLN A 170 -4.20 11.92 -1.66
CA GLN A 170 -4.04 12.20 -3.10
C GLN A 170 -5.26 12.87 -3.73
N GLU A 171 -6.43 12.80 -3.08
CA GLU A 171 -7.67 13.45 -3.52
C GLU A 171 -7.78 14.88 -2.95
N LEU A 172 -6.93 15.27 -2.00
CA LEU A 172 -6.97 16.59 -1.38
C LEU A 172 -6.93 17.75 -2.40
N PRO A 173 -6.16 17.69 -3.52
CA PRO A 173 -6.19 18.74 -4.54
C PRO A 173 -7.55 18.92 -5.23
N CYS A 174 -8.45 17.92 -5.16
CA CYS A 174 -9.79 17.98 -5.74
C CYS A 174 -10.76 18.80 -4.88
N LEU A 175 -10.40 19.07 -3.62
CA LEU A 175 -11.16 19.96 -2.75
C LEU A 175 -10.82 21.42 -3.14
N THR A 176 -11.50 21.90 -4.16
CA THR A 176 -11.31 23.26 -4.69
C THR A 176 -12.36 24.22 -4.16
N VAL A 177 -12.09 25.53 -4.26
CA VAL A 177 -13.07 26.58 -3.88
C VAL A 177 -14.39 26.40 -4.64
N GLU A 178 -14.34 25.99 -5.91
CA GLU A 178 -15.51 25.70 -6.74
C GLU A 178 -16.30 24.51 -6.20
N ALA A 179 -15.63 23.39 -5.94
CA ALA A 179 -16.27 22.20 -5.35
C ALA A 179 -16.92 22.50 -3.99
N ILE A 180 -16.26 23.34 -3.18
CA ILE A 180 -16.79 23.78 -1.88
C ILE A 180 -18.02 24.67 -2.08
N ARG A 181 -18.03 25.61 -3.04
CA ARG A 181 -19.22 26.42 -3.35
C ARG A 181 -20.39 25.56 -3.84
N GLU A 182 -20.11 24.55 -4.65
CA GLU A 182 -21.11 23.57 -5.13
C GLU A 182 -21.56 22.59 -4.04
N GLY A 183 -20.84 22.49 -2.91
CA GLY A 183 -21.15 21.57 -1.83
C GLY A 183 -20.86 20.11 -2.14
N ARG A 184 -20.09 19.81 -3.19
CA ARG A 184 -19.75 18.46 -3.62
C ARG A 184 -18.38 18.39 -4.31
N ILE A 185 -17.64 17.33 -4.05
CA ILE A 185 -16.41 17.02 -4.79
C ILE A 185 -16.77 16.16 -5.99
N PRO A 186 -16.36 16.51 -7.22
CA PRO A 186 -16.66 15.73 -8.41
C PRO A 186 -15.99 14.35 -8.35
N ALA A 187 -16.63 13.35 -8.95
CA ALA A 187 -16.01 12.03 -9.14
C ALA A 187 -14.79 12.14 -10.07
N GLN A 188 -13.73 11.40 -9.76
CA GLN A 188 -12.52 11.37 -10.58
C GLN A 188 -12.57 10.18 -11.55
N PRO A 189 -12.27 10.38 -12.84
CA PRO A 189 -12.12 9.27 -13.80
C PRO A 189 -11.12 8.24 -13.29
N GLY A 190 -11.49 6.95 -13.29
CA GLY A 190 -10.61 5.86 -12.85
C GLY A 190 -10.50 5.68 -11.33
N ARG A 191 -11.25 6.43 -10.52
CA ARG A 191 -11.44 6.13 -9.09
C ARG A 191 -12.91 5.80 -8.85
N ALA A 192 -13.18 4.60 -8.33
CA ALA A 192 -14.53 4.10 -8.05
C ALA A 192 -15.24 4.82 -6.87
N GLN A 193 -14.89 6.08 -6.58
CA GLN A 193 -15.50 6.84 -5.48
C GLN A 193 -16.59 7.76 -6.02
N CYS A 194 -17.78 7.64 -5.44
CA CYS A 194 -18.90 8.55 -5.67
C CYS A 194 -18.52 10.01 -5.35
N PRO A 195 -19.20 11.00 -5.92
CA PRO A 195 -19.04 12.40 -5.54
C PRO A 195 -19.24 12.55 -4.02
N ALA A 196 -18.26 13.14 -3.32
CA ALA A 196 -18.36 13.33 -1.88
C ALA A 196 -19.16 14.61 -1.59
N VAL A 197 -20.32 14.46 -0.94
CA VAL A 197 -21.11 15.60 -0.44
C VAL A 197 -20.36 16.27 0.69
N ILE A 198 -20.25 17.60 0.65
CA ILE A 198 -19.60 18.39 1.69
C ILE A 198 -20.67 18.89 2.66
N PRO A 199 -20.67 18.46 3.94
CA PRO A 199 -21.65 18.95 4.92
C PRO A 199 -21.56 20.47 5.10
N SER A 200 -22.71 21.11 5.26
CA SER A 200 -22.84 22.58 5.35
C SER A 200 -21.94 23.21 6.43
N CYS A 201 -21.74 22.52 7.55
CA CYS A 201 -20.88 22.99 8.63
C CYS A 201 -19.39 23.03 8.23
N LEU A 202 -18.92 22.06 7.44
CA LEU A 202 -17.56 22.05 6.91
C LEU A 202 -17.43 23.03 5.75
N GLN A 203 -18.45 23.09 4.87
CA GLN A 203 -18.49 24.01 3.74
C GLN A 203 -18.31 25.46 4.18
N LYS A 204 -19.04 25.89 5.22
CA LYS A 204 -18.93 27.26 5.77
C LYS A 204 -17.52 27.56 6.26
N GLU A 205 -16.95 26.70 7.10
CA GLU A 205 -15.60 26.89 7.64
C GLU A 205 -14.52 26.93 6.53
N LEU A 206 -14.65 26.08 5.51
CA LEU A 206 -13.73 26.09 4.38
C LEU A 206 -13.87 27.36 3.51
N LEU A 207 -15.08 27.87 3.30
CA LEU A 207 -15.28 29.12 2.56
C LEU A 207 -14.73 30.33 3.33
N ASP A 208 -14.89 30.36 4.65
CA ASP A 208 -14.34 31.41 5.51
C ASP A 208 -12.80 31.38 5.47
N TYR A 209 -12.21 30.19 5.55
CA TYR A 209 -10.77 29.98 5.39
C TYR A 209 -10.26 30.46 4.01
N ALA A 210 -10.95 30.09 2.93
CA ALA A 210 -10.58 30.52 1.58
C ALA A 210 -10.58 32.05 1.43
N ARG A 211 -11.55 32.74 2.07
CA ARG A 211 -11.58 34.23 2.09
C ARG A 211 -10.40 34.81 2.85
N GLN A 212 -10.08 34.27 4.02
CA GLN A 212 -8.97 34.75 4.86
C GLN A 212 -7.61 34.56 4.17
N GLU A 213 -7.41 33.41 3.53
CA GLU A 213 -6.20 33.07 2.77
C GLU A 213 -6.18 33.67 1.35
N ARG A 214 -7.21 34.47 0.99
CA ARG A 214 -7.37 35.09 -0.34
C ARG A 214 -7.29 34.09 -1.49
N THR A 215 -7.73 32.85 -1.26
CA THR A 215 -7.79 31.80 -2.28
C THR A 215 -9.12 31.90 -2.99
N THR A 216 -9.10 32.38 -4.24
CA THR A 216 -10.33 32.67 -5.00
C THR A 216 -10.81 31.51 -5.87
N SER A 217 -9.88 30.62 -6.25
CA SER A 217 -10.12 29.48 -7.15
C SER A 217 -9.12 28.34 -6.91
N GLY A 218 -9.46 27.15 -7.39
CA GLY A 218 -8.58 25.99 -7.35
C GLY A 218 -8.45 25.36 -5.94
N PRO A 219 -7.43 24.51 -5.72
CA PRO A 219 -7.26 23.74 -4.49
C PRO A 219 -7.19 24.63 -3.25
N ILE A 220 -7.94 24.29 -2.19
CA ILE A 220 -8.01 25.14 -0.99
C ILE A 220 -6.73 25.10 -0.14
N PHE A 221 -6.04 23.96 -0.11
CA PHE A 221 -4.84 23.78 0.71
C PHE A 221 -3.58 23.89 -0.15
N VAL A 222 -3.08 25.12 -0.31
CA VAL A 222 -1.88 25.41 -1.12
C VAL A 222 -0.68 25.84 -0.27
N THR A 223 0.52 25.74 -0.83
CA THR A 223 1.73 26.34 -0.28
C THR A 223 1.72 27.84 -0.54
N ARG A 224 2.68 28.57 0.05
CA ARG A 224 2.91 30.00 -0.24
C ARG A 224 3.10 30.30 -1.73
N THR A 225 3.55 29.32 -2.52
CA THR A 225 3.74 29.44 -3.97
C THR A 225 2.51 29.01 -4.77
N GLY A 226 1.35 28.81 -4.14
CA GLY A 226 0.10 28.40 -4.81
C GLY A 226 0.04 26.93 -5.25
N LYS A 227 1.03 26.10 -4.90
CA LYS A 227 1.02 24.67 -5.27
C LYS A 227 0.22 23.88 -4.24
N PRO A 228 -0.54 22.83 -4.63
CA PRO A 228 -1.20 21.95 -3.66
C PRO A 228 -0.21 21.41 -2.63
N ILE A 229 -0.63 21.37 -1.35
CA ILE A 229 0.19 20.80 -0.30
C ILE A 229 0.45 19.31 -0.56
N ASN A 230 1.70 18.89 -0.41
CA ASN A 230 2.06 17.49 -0.61
C ASN A 230 1.73 16.63 0.62
N ARG A 231 1.67 15.30 0.41
CA ARG A 231 1.37 14.32 1.47
C ARG A 231 2.26 14.45 2.70
N THR A 232 3.55 14.68 2.52
CA THR A 232 4.53 14.78 3.62
C THR A 232 4.22 15.97 4.50
N ALA A 233 3.96 17.14 3.90
CA ALA A 233 3.59 18.35 4.60
C ALA A 233 2.25 18.20 5.33
N VAL A 234 1.23 17.58 4.70
CA VAL A 234 -0.04 17.26 5.37
C VAL A 234 0.19 16.40 6.61
N THR A 235 0.99 15.33 6.48
CA THR A 235 1.28 14.42 7.60
C THR A 235 2.01 15.14 8.72
N ALA A 236 3.02 15.94 8.39
CA ALA A 236 3.75 16.75 9.37
C ALA A 236 2.84 17.75 10.10
N CYS A 237 1.93 18.43 9.38
CA CYS A 237 0.95 19.33 10.01
C CYS A 237 0.13 18.61 11.07
N VAL A 238 -0.41 17.43 10.75
CA VAL A 238 -1.24 16.66 11.69
C VAL A 238 -0.41 16.08 12.84
N GLN A 239 0.78 15.51 12.57
CA GLN A 239 1.67 14.97 13.60
C GLN A 239 2.14 16.03 14.59
N ASN A 240 2.34 17.27 14.15
CA ASN A 240 2.71 18.38 15.02
C ASN A 240 1.63 18.77 16.06
N LEU A 241 0.43 18.18 15.98
CA LEU A 241 -0.60 18.32 17.01
C LEU A 241 -0.50 17.25 18.10
N ALA A 242 0.20 16.14 17.83
CA ALA A 242 0.23 14.95 18.69
C ALA A 242 0.60 15.24 20.16
N PRO A 243 1.64 16.06 20.45
CA PRO A 243 2.02 16.35 21.83
C PRO A 243 0.91 17.10 22.61
N THR A 244 0.37 18.15 22.00
CA THR A 244 -0.70 18.97 22.62
C THR A 244 -2.02 18.20 22.74
N ALA A 245 -2.35 17.37 21.76
CA ALA A 245 -3.56 16.55 21.76
C ALA A 245 -3.46 15.31 22.66
N ARG A 246 -2.24 14.95 23.12
CA ARG A 246 -1.96 13.71 23.86
C ARG A 246 -2.44 12.47 23.10
N VAL A 247 -2.14 12.43 21.81
CA VAL A 247 -2.44 11.31 20.90
C VAL A 247 -1.11 10.73 20.40
N ALA A 248 -1.02 9.41 20.30
CA ALA A 248 0.17 8.74 19.80
C ALA A 248 0.52 9.24 18.37
N PRO A 249 1.78 9.65 18.09
CA PRO A 249 2.16 10.24 16.80
C PRO A 249 1.87 9.36 15.58
N GLU A 250 1.93 8.03 15.73
CA GLU A 250 1.62 7.07 14.66
C GLU A 250 0.14 7.09 14.23
N LYS A 251 -0.77 7.58 15.09
CA LYS A 251 -2.20 7.78 14.74
C LYS A 251 -2.47 9.10 14.03
N CYS A 252 -1.54 10.05 14.10
CA CYS A 252 -1.73 11.44 13.66
C CYS A 252 -1.42 11.61 12.17
N ASN A 253 -2.12 10.90 11.29
CA ASN A 253 -1.91 10.96 9.84
C ASN A 253 -3.23 10.85 9.04
N PRO A 254 -3.24 11.26 7.76
CA PRO A 254 -4.44 11.19 6.92
C PRO A 254 -5.06 9.79 6.78
N ARG A 255 -4.24 8.72 6.80
CA ARG A 255 -4.72 7.34 6.69
C ARG A 255 -5.61 6.99 7.89
N CYS A 256 -5.20 7.37 9.10
CA CYS A 256 -5.95 7.08 10.33
C CYS A 256 -7.21 7.93 10.45
N LEU A 257 -7.16 9.20 10.02
CA LEU A 257 -8.35 10.06 9.93
C LEU A 257 -9.39 9.50 8.95
N ARG A 258 -8.95 9.03 7.77
CA ARG A 258 -9.82 8.34 6.82
C ARG A 258 -10.37 7.02 7.39
N LYS A 259 -9.54 6.24 8.08
CA LYS A 259 -9.99 4.99 8.73
C LYS A 259 -11.12 5.28 9.75
N LEU A 260 -10.98 6.34 10.54
CA LEU A 260 -12.04 6.78 11.45
C LEU A 260 -13.34 7.12 10.70
N TYR A 261 -13.28 7.87 9.58
CA TYR A 261 -14.44 8.12 8.74
C TYR A 261 -15.10 6.82 8.26
N LEU A 262 -14.32 5.91 7.65
CA LEU A 262 -14.84 4.66 7.11
C LEU A 262 -15.48 3.79 8.19
N SER A 263 -14.86 3.69 9.37
CA SER A 263 -15.43 2.96 10.51
C SER A 263 -16.74 3.59 11.00
N THR A 264 -16.84 4.93 10.98
CA THR A 264 -18.05 5.64 11.38
C THR A 264 -19.19 5.37 10.39
N VAL A 265 -18.91 5.45 9.08
CA VAL A 265 -19.90 5.15 8.04
C VAL A 265 -20.36 3.69 8.13
N ALA A 266 -19.44 2.74 8.27
CA ALA A 266 -19.78 1.33 8.39
C ALA A 266 -20.68 1.05 9.61
N GLN A 267 -20.43 1.69 10.75
CA GLN A 267 -21.27 1.58 11.94
C GLN A 267 -22.69 2.14 11.71
N LEU A 268 -22.79 3.28 11.01
CA LEU A 268 -24.07 3.89 10.66
C LEU A 268 -24.85 3.01 9.67
N GLU A 269 -24.20 2.50 8.63
CA GLU A 269 -24.82 1.58 7.66
C GLU A 269 -25.30 0.28 8.32
N ALA A 270 -24.53 -0.28 9.25
CA ALA A 270 -24.95 -1.44 10.02
C ALA A 270 -26.20 -1.13 10.87
N SER A 271 -26.23 0.04 11.50
CA SER A 271 -27.38 0.47 12.31
C SER A 271 -28.64 0.68 11.47
N VAL A 272 -28.50 1.31 10.29
CA VAL A 272 -29.62 1.51 9.35
C VAL A 272 -30.15 0.18 8.81
N ARG A 273 -29.26 -0.78 8.54
CA ARG A 273 -29.65 -2.11 8.06
C ARG A 273 -30.52 -2.86 9.07
N ILE A 274 -30.16 -2.82 10.35
CA ILE A 274 -30.96 -3.42 11.43
C ILE A 274 -32.36 -2.79 11.46
N LEU A 275 -32.45 -1.45 11.33
CA LEU A 275 -33.75 -0.77 11.29
C LEU A 275 -34.58 -1.15 10.06
N LEU A 276 -33.93 -1.33 8.90
CA LEU A 276 -34.59 -1.78 7.68
C LEU A 276 -35.15 -3.20 7.84
N GLU A 277 -34.34 -4.13 8.35
CA GLU A 277 -34.73 -5.51 8.61
C GLU A 277 -35.92 -5.59 9.58
N GLN A 278 -35.85 -4.86 10.70
CA GLN A 278 -36.95 -4.78 11.67
C GLN A 278 -38.23 -4.17 11.08
N SER A 279 -38.09 -3.17 10.21
CA SER A 279 -39.25 -2.54 9.56
C SER A 279 -39.90 -3.48 8.55
N HIS A 280 -39.09 -4.28 7.84
CA HIS A 280 -39.58 -5.29 6.91
C HIS A 280 -40.28 -6.44 7.63
N GLU A 281 -39.71 -6.95 8.71
CA GLU A 281 -40.31 -8.01 9.53
C GLU A 281 -41.69 -7.59 10.05
N ARG A 282 -41.82 -6.38 10.60
CA ARG A 282 -43.11 -5.85 11.06
C ARG A 282 -44.14 -5.73 9.94
N LEU A 283 -43.71 -5.36 8.73
CA LEU A 283 -44.60 -5.31 7.56
C LEU A 283 -45.14 -6.71 7.25
N LEU A 284 -44.26 -7.71 7.22
CA LEU A 284 -44.65 -9.10 6.95
C LEU A 284 -45.58 -9.66 8.04
N GLU A 285 -45.33 -9.33 9.32
CA GLU A 285 -46.22 -9.69 10.42
C GLU A 285 -47.63 -9.11 10.24
N GLN A 286 -47.72 -7.84 9.79
CA GLN A 286 -49.02 -7.20 9.52
C GLN A 286 -49.74 -7.86 8.34
N GLU A 287 -49.03 -8.19 7.27
CA GLU A 287 -49.59 -8.93 6.13
C GLU A 287 -50.13 -10.30 6.58
N GLN A 288 -49.36 -11.02 7.41
CA GLN A 288 -49.76 -12.32 7.96
C GLN A 288 -51.00 -12.20 8.86
N LEU A 289 -51.14 -11.15 9.66
CA LEU A 289 -52.34 -10.95 10.49
C LEU A 289 -53.60 -10.65 9.67
N LEU A 290 -53.46 -9.94 8.54
CA LEU A 290 -54.60 -9.49 7.74
C LEU A 290 -55.14 -10.55 6.78
N VAL A 291 -54.24 -11.25 6.09
CA VAL A 291 -54.60 -12.18 5.00
C VAL A 291 -53.93 -13.55 5.16
N GLY A 292 -53.13 -13.73 6.21
CA GLY A 292 -52.49 -15.01 6.48
C GLY A 292 -53.53 -16.09 6.78
N TRP A 293 -53.24 -17.29 6.29
CA TRP A 293 -54.04 -18.45 6.63
C TRP A 293 -53.91 -18.73 8.14
N ASN A 294 -54.97 -18.49 8.89
CA ASN A 294 -55.09 -19.03 10.25
C ASN A 294 -55.89 -20.33 10.18
N VAL A 295 -55.32 -21.42 10.69
CA VAL A 295 -56.05 -22.61 11.16
C VAL A 295 -56.48 -22.35 12.60
#